data_AF-A0A6I4RUP3-F1
#
_entry.id   AF-A0A6I4RUP3-F1
#
_cell.length_a   1.000
_cell.length_b   1.000
_cell.length_c   1.000
_cell.angle_alpha   90.00
_cell.angle_beta   90.00
_cell.angle_gamma   90.00
#
_symmetry.space_group_name_H-M   'P 1'
#
loop_
_entity.id
_entity.type
_entity.pdbx_description
1 polymer ?
#
loop_
_entity_poly.entity_id
_entity_poly.type
_entity_poly.pdbx_seq_one_letter_code
_entity_poly.pdbx_strand_id
1 'polypeptide(L)'
;MKRLFAILVFVLLVSVSFGKDIIKYPLIESNVLCDSVRPFCGDNCSNMPFYPTLCKPTEYGSAWSGGGATTATKQLYCAKATYANCHYSGSPKVTGINPNNQAMPCKVSEDGKTANCRCKVFTGPNYVNIDGIMNLGVYYKTVAVCGKDGSKCKNLSTCLSDGSGDCKGVEAPVCKYIADQNTQDDNVSFIPGADLISTYGFDMNKDYDIAKPGEGVKCQNIDVAGCMTQPCKYEKGSKEYATCSCPITNMKTMMLSQKGVSCDLPKGYVWE
;
A
#
# COMPACT_ATOMS: atom_id res chain seq x y z
N MET A 1 14.31 -79.64 4.63
CA MET A 1 15.32 -78.66 4.17
C MET A 1 14.84 -77.99 2.89
N LYS A 2 14.27 -76.78 2.98
CA LYS A 2 13.98 -75.89 1.85
C LYS A 2 14.22 -74.46 2.33
N ARG A 3 15.21 -73.79 1.73
CA ARG A 3 15.51 -72.36 1.88
C ARG A 3 14.64 -71.58 0.89
N LEU A 4 14.04 -70.47 1.29
CA LEU A 4 13.62 -69.36 0.40
C LEU A 4 13.48 -68.10 1.29
N PHE A 5 14.54 -67.28 1.34
CA PHE A 5 14.67 -66.01 0.61
C PHE A 5 13.66 -64.95 1.05
N ALA A 6 14.04 -64.18 2.09
CA ALA A 6 13.42 -62.91 2.42
C ALA A 6 13.88 -61.86 1.40
N ILE A 7 12.94 -61.32 0.63
CA ILE A 7 13.17 -60.18 -0.27
C ILE A 7 13.03 -58.91 0.58
N LEU A 8 14.17 -58.25 0.83
CA LEU A 8 14.22 -56.92 1.42
C LEU A 8 13.85 -55.90 0.33
N VAL A 9 12.63 -55.37 0.40
CA VAL A 9 12.20 -54.26 -0.46
C VAL A 9 12.75 -52.96 0.15
N PHE A 10 13.85 -52.46 -0.42
CA PHE A 10 14.31 -51.10 -0.18
C PHE A 10 13.32 -50.14 -0.84
N VAL A 11 12.42 -49.55 -0.06
CA VAL A 11 11.64 -48.38 -0.49
C VAL A 11 12.60 -47.19 -0.45
N LEU A 12 13.17 -46.88 -1.61
CA LEU A 12 13.77 -45.58 -1.90
C LEU A 12 12.67 -44.52 -1.77
N LEU A 13 12.53 -43.92 -0.58
CA LEU A 13 11.87 -42.63 -0.44
C LEU A 13 12.76 -41.60 -1.12
N VAL A 14 12.48 -41.40 -2.41
CA VAL A 14 12.96 -40.26 -3.18
C VAL A 14 12.50 -39.03 -2.43
N SER A 15 13.45 -38.34 -1.81
CA SER A 15 13.28 -36.97 -1.34
C SER A 15 12.94 -36.12 -2.55
N VAL A 16 11.64 -35.87 -2.74
CA VAL A 16 11.15 -34.87 -3.68
C VAL A 16 11.59 -33.52 -3.12
N SER A 17 12.80 -33.11 -3.48
CA SER A 17 13.24 -31.73 -3.39
C SER A 17 12.30 -30.94 -4.29
N PHE A 18 11.29 -30.32 -3.70
CA PHE A 18 10.49 -29.31 -4.40
C PHE A 18 11.44 -28.20 -4.82
N GLY A 19 11.71 -28.16 -6.12
CA GLY A 19 12.49 -27.10 -6.74
C GLY A 19 11.93 -25.76 -6.31
N LYS A 20 12.82 -24.90 -5.80
CA LYS A 20 12.60 -23.46 -5.74
C LYS A 20 12.26 -23.02 -7.16
N ASP A 21 11.00 -22.71 -7.44
CA ASP A 21 10.67 -22.01 -8.67
C ASP A 21 11.35 -20.63 -8.59
N ILE A 22 12.49 -20.53 -9.27
CA ILE A 22 13.26 -19.31 -9.41
C ILE A 22 12.38 -18.32 -10.17
N ILE A 23 12.13 -17.17 -9.55
CA ILE A 23 11.44 -16.02 -10.14
C ILE A 23 12.00 -15.74 -11.53
N LYS A 24 11.14 -15.67 -12.55
CA LYS A 24 11.56 -15.40 -13.94
C LYS A 24 11.51 -13.93 -14.35
N TYR A 25 11.18 -13.02 -13.43
CA TYR A 25 11.06 -11.59 -13.73
C TYR A 25 12.16 -10.74 -13.08
N PRO A 26 12.60 -9.66 -13.75
CA PRO A 26 13.66 -8.81 -13.24
C PRO A 26 13.22 -8.12 -11.95
N LEU A 27 14.04 -8.26 -10.90
CA LEU A 27 13.93 -7.42 -9.72
C LEU A 27 14.24 -5.99 -10.12
N ILE A 28 13.47 -5.06 -9.56
CA ILE A 28 13.67 -3.63 -9.82
C ILE A 28 14.86 -3.16 -8.98
N GLU A 29 15.78 -2.40 -9.59
CA GLU A 29 16.86 -1.77 -8.85
C GLU A 29 16.31 -0.75 -7.84
N SER A 30 16.86 -0.75 -6.62
CA SER A 30 16.54 0.31 -5.66
C SER A 30 17.00 1.67 -6.21
N ASN A 31 16.17 2.71 -6.05
CA ASN A 31 16.42 4.11 -6.44
C ASN A 31 16.04 4.57 -7.86
N VAL A 32 15.48 3.71 -8.72
CA VAL A 32 14.88 4.17 -9.99
C VAL A 32 13.40 4.51 -9.81
N LEU A 33 12.87 5.44 -10.61
CA LEU A 33 11.44 5.75 -10.63
C LEU A 33 10.64 4.58 -11.22
N CYS A 34 9.46 4.30 -10.67
CA CYS A 34 8.60 3.21 -11.16
C CYS A 34 8.20 3.38 -12.63
N ASP A 35 7.99 4.63 -13.07
CA ASP A 35 7.72 4.97 -14.47
C ASP A 35 8.87 4.62 -15.43
N SER A 36 10.11 4.63 -14.94
CA SER A 36 11.31 4.33 -15.73
C SER A 36 11.54 2.83 -15.92
N VAL A 37 10.86 1.98 -15.14
CA VAL A 37 11.01 0.52 -15.21
C VAL A 37 10.15 -0.01 -16.35
N ARG A 38 10.69 -0.95 -17.16
CA ARG A 38 9.85 -1.73 -18.10
C ARG A 38 9.17 -2.87 -17.33
N PRO A 39 7.85 -2.82 -17.09
CA PRO A 39 7.14 -3.86 -16.37
C PRO A 39 7.17 -5.16 -17.18
N PHE A 40 7.60 -6.26 -16.56
CA PHE A 40 7.63 -7.56 -17.22
C PHE A 40 7.57 -8.68 -16.18
N CYS A 41 6.54 -9.52 -16.25
CA CYS A 41 6.40 -10.72 -15.43
C CYS A 41 6.33 -12.03 -16.26
N GLY A 42 6.52 -11.95 -17.58
CA GLY A 42 6.15 -13.03 -18.50
C GLY A 42 4.65 -13.36 -18.39
N ASP A 43 4.31 -14.65 -18.47
CA ASP A 43 2.93 -15.14 -18.32
C ASP A 43 2.50 -15.35 -16.85
N ASN A 44 3.41 -15.14 -15.90
CA ASN A 44 3.26 -15.57 -14.49
C ASN A 44 3.29 -14.39 -13.51
N CYS A 45 2.54 -13.32 -13.79
CA CYS A 45 2.27 -12.24 -12.84
C CYS A 45 1.56 -12.78 -11.58
N SER A 46 2.33 -13.30 -10.64
CA SER A 46 1.88 -13.92 -9.38
C SER A 46 2.21 -13.00 -8.20
N ASN A 47 1.29 -12.88 -7.24
CA ASN A 47 1.54 -12.22 -5.95
C ASN A 47 2.47 -13.04 -5.04
N MET A 48 2.79 -14.28 -5.45
CA MET A 48 3.62 -15.24 -4.72
C MET A 48 4.83 -15.70 -5.55
N PRO A 49 6.02 -15.84 -4.93
CA PRO A 49 6.35 -15.35 -3.59
C PRO A 49 6.20 -13.82 -3.47
N PHE A 50 5.98 -13.30 -2.26
CA PHE A 50 5.94 -11.85 -2.05
C PHE A 50 7.33 -11.25 -2.33
N TYR A 51 7.38 -10.31 -3.27
CA TYR A 51 8.55 -9.47 -3.51
C TYR A 51 8.15 -8.01 -3.39
N PRO A 52 8.88 -7.21 -2.59
CA PRO A 52 8.61 -5.79 -2.49
C PRO A 52 8.98 -5.09 -3.79
N THR A 53 8.15 -4.16 -4.23
CA THR A 53 8.51 -3.19 -5.25
C THR A 53 9.61 -2.27 -4.70
N LEU A 54 10.75 -2.20 -5.38
CA LEU A 54 11.92 -1.41 -4.93
C LEU A 54 12.11 -0.10 -5.71
N CYS A 55 11.33 0.15 -6.77
CA CYS A 55 11.34 1.47 -7.39
C CYS A 55 10.75 2.52 -6.46
N LYS A 56 11.16 3.76 -6.69
CA LYS A 56 10.58 4.93 -6.05
C LYS A 56 9.29 5.31 -6.79
N PRO A 57 8.15 5.38 -6.10
CA PRO A 57 6.91 5.88 -6.69
C PRO A 57 7.03 7.33 -7.18
N THR A 58 7.83 8.13 -6.47
CA THR A 58 8.10 9.54 -6.80
C THR A 58 9.60 9.82 -6.76
N GLU A 59 10.05 10.96 -7.29
CA GLU A 59 11.45 11.40 -7.15
C GLU A 59 11.87 11.61 -5.68
N TYR A 60 10.89 11.72 -4.78
CA TYR A 60 11.06 11.89 -3.34
C TYR A 60 10.86 10.61 -2.54
N GLY A 61 10.55 9.47 -3.18
CA GLY A 61 10.38 8.17 -2.54
C GLY A 61 8.93 7.66 -2.54
N SER A 62 8.53 6.99 -1.45
CA SER A 62 7.30 6.22 -1.31
C SER A 62 6.03 7.02 -1.57
N ALA A 63 4.98 6.35 -2.03
CA ALA A 63 3.67 6.95 -2.16
C ALA A 63 3.04 7.07 -0.77
N TRP A 64 2.88 8.28 -0.29
CA TRP A 64 1.81 8.77 0.57
C TRP A 64 0.41 8.46 0.05
N SER A 65 -0.51 8.21 0.99
CA SER A 65 -1.87 7.76 0.75
C SER A 65 -2.68 8.83 0.01
N GLY A 66 -2.46 10.11 0.28
CA GLY A 66 -3.22 11.22 -0.32
C GLY A 66 -2.82 11.72 -1.70
N GLY A 67 -1.64 11.37 -2.24
CA GLY A 67 -1.18 12.15 -3.39
C GLY A 67 0.23 11.94 -3.90
N GLY A 68 0.81 10.74 -3.75
CA GLY A 68 2.13 10.46 -4.32
C GLY A 68 2.24 10.67 -5.83
N ALA A 69 1.15 10.46 -6.57
CA ALA A 69 1.07 10.83 -7.97
C ALA A 69 0.17 12.06 -8.09
N THR A 70 0.73 13.13 -8.64
CA THR A 70 0.01 14.37 -8.99
C THR A 70 -1.03 14.18 -10.11
N THR A 71 -1.30 12.94 -10.53
CA THR A 71 -2.19 12.60 -11.62
C THR A 71 -3.36 11.76 -11.12
N ALA A 72 -4.58 12.27 -11.31
CA ALA A 72 -5.81 11.55 -10.94
C ALA A 72 -5.94 10.18 -11.65
N THR A 73 -5.29 9.99 -12.80
CA THR A 73 -5.30 8.72 -13.52
C THR A 73 -4.52 7.61 -12.81
N LYS A 74 -3.50 7.95 -12.03
CA LYS A 74 -2.68 6.99 -11.28
C LYS A 74 -3.31 6.52 -9.98
N GLN A 75 -4.38 7.19 -9.53
CA GLN A 75 -5.17 6.80 -8.36
C GLN A 75 -6.26 5.82 -8.78
N LEU A 76 -5.93 4.53 -8.80
CA LEU A 76 -6.81 3.45 -9.25
C LEU A 76 -7.97 3.27 -8.28
N TYR A 77 -9.19 3.26 -8.80
CA TYR A 77 -10.41 3.09 -8.02
C TYR A 77 -10.66 1.62 -7.71
N CYS A 78 -10.88 1.30 -6.44
CA CYS A 78 -11.32 0.01 -5.96
C CYS A 78 -12.70 0.17 -5.30
N ALA A 79 -13.69 -0.56 -5.78
CA ALA A 79 -15.08 -0.39 -5.38
C ALA A 79 -15.34 -0.75 -3.91
N LYS A 80 -14.64 -1.76 -3.40
CA LYS A 80 -14.82 -2.24 -2.03
C LYS A 80 -13.59 -2.98 -1.52
N ALA A 81 -13.00 -2.47 -0.44
CA ALA A 81 -12.09 -3.21 0.42
C ALA A 81 -12.21 -2.72 1.87
N THR A 82 -11.69 -3.49 2.82
CA THR A 82 -11.39 -2.99 4.17
C THR A 82 -9.95 -2.51 4.20
N TYR A 83 -9.73 -1.25 4.55
CA TYR A 83 -8.42 -0.59 4.45
C TYR A 83 -8.15 0.36 5.60
N ALA A 84 -6.86 0.63 5.83
CA ALA A 84 -6.40 1.65 6.76
C ALA A 84 -6.18 2.97 6.01
N ASN A 85 -6.86 4.04 6.44
CA ASN A 85 -6.69 5.38 5.85
C ASN A 85 -5.71 6.19 6.70
N CYS A 86 -4.48 6.31 6.22
CA CYS A 86 -3.39 6.96 6.95
C CYS A 86 -3.22 8.45 6.64
N HIS A 87 -3.97 9.00 5.67
CA HIS A 87 -3.86 10.37 5.15
C HIS A 87 -3.88 11.47 6.20
N TYR A 88 -4.53 11.19 7.33
CA TYR A 88 -4.72 12.13 8.42
C TYR A 88 -3.74 11.93 9.57
N SER A 89 -2.82 10.98 9.44
CA SER A 89 -1.91 10.55 10.49
C SER A 89 -0.67 11.43 10.55
N GLY A 90 -0.14 11.60 11.76
CA GLY A 90 1.16 12.22 11.98
C GLY A 90 1.27 12.83 13.35
N SER A 91 0.39 13.80 13.63
CA SER A 91 0.34 14.51 14.90
C SER A 91 0.04 13.58 16.09
N PRO A 92 0.80 13.68 17.20
CA PRO A 92 0.46 13.01 18.46
C PRO A 92 -0.73 13.65 19.19
N LYS A 93 -1.24 14.79 18.69
CA LYS A 93 -2.44 15.46 19.18
C LYS A 93 -3.57 15.29 18.17
N VAL A 94 -4.81 15.33 18.67
CA VAL A 94 -6.02 15.34 17.82
C VAL A 94 -5.97 16.51 16.84
N THR A 95 -6.31 16.25 15.57
CA THR A 95 -6.46 17.26 14.51
C THR A 95 -7.82 17.12 13.83
N GLY A 96 -8.16 18.07 12.95
CA GLY A 96 -9.45 18.14 12.29
C GLY A 96 -10.47 19.00 13.06
N ILE A 97 -11.71 18.95 12.61
CA ILE A 97 -12.81 19.80 13.13
C ILE A 97 -13.84 19.02 13.92
N ASN A 98 -13.87 17.69 13.77
CA ASN A 98 -14.77 16.84 14.53
C ASN A 98 -14.22 16.65 15.96
N PRO A 99 -14.97 17.03 17.02
CA PRO A 99 -14.52 16.90 18.41
C PRO A 99 -14.32 15.45 18.86
N ASN A 100 -14.88 14.48 18.12
CA ASN A 100 -14.72 13.05 18.38
C ASN A 100 -13.50 12.44 17.68
N ASN A 101 -12.70 13.22 16.96
CA ASN A 101 -11.47 12.72 16.37
C ASN A 101 -10.53 12.23 17.48
N GLN A 102 -9.82 11.14 17.19
CA GLN A 102 -8.75 10.66 18.03
C GLN A 102 -7.39 11.03 17.44
N ALA A 103 -6.36 11.08 18.29
CA ALA A 103 -5.01 11.24 17.82
C ALA A 103 -4.60 10.03 16.97
N MET A 104 -3.97 10.31 15.84
CA MET A 104 -3.49 9.32 14.87
C MET A 104 -2.00 9.56 14.61
N PRO A 105 -1.12 9.29 15.59
CA PRO A 105 0.30 9.58 15.45
C PRO A 105 0.98 8.69 14.40
N CYS A 106 2.01 9.23 13.75
CA CYS A 106 3.04 8.44 13.07
C CYS A 106 4.34 8.52 13.85
N LYS A 107 4.60 7.51 14.68
CA LYS A 107 5.78 7.47 15.54
C LYS A 107 6.95 6.83 14.81
N VAL A 108 8.06 7.56 14.70
CA VAL A 108 9.30 7.08 14.10
C VAL A 108 9.85 5.88 14.88
N SER A 109 10.25 4.82 14.17
CA SER A 109 10.91 3.64 14.73
C SER A 109 12.30 3.97 15.27
N GLU A 110 12.83 3.11 16.14
CA GLU A 110 14.14 3.32 16.77
C GLU A 110 15.28 3.44 15.75
N ASP A 111 15.19 2.74 14.63
CA ASP A 111 16.17 2.79 13.54
C ASP A 111 16.01 4.01 12.62
N GLY A 112 14.97 4.82 12.82
CA GLY A 112 14.69 6.02 12.01
C GLY A 112 14.24 5.77 10.58
N LYS A 113 13.99 4.51 10.18
CA LYS A 113 13.70 4.16 8.78
C LYS A 113 12.21 4.04 8.47
N THR A 114 11.41 3.77 9.48
CA THR A 114 9.96 3.61 9.34
C THR A 114 9.22 4.45 10.38
N ALA A 115 7.96 4.72 10.13
CA ALA A 115 7.03 5.27 11.11
C ALA A 115 5.87 4.29 11.30
N ASN A 116 5.50 4.09 12.55
CA ASN A 116 4.29 3.37 12.93
C ASN A 116 3.14 4.37 12.97
N CYS A 117 2.37 4.41 11.88
CA CYS A 117 1.23 5.31 11.69
C CYS A 117 -0.05 4.65 12.17
N ARG A 118 -0.71 5.25 13.16
CA ARG A 118 -2.06 4.87 13.57
C ARG A 118 -3.06 5.47 12.60
N CYS A 119 -3.84 4.63 11.94
CA CYS A 119 -4.74 5.00 10.86
C CYS A 119 -6.15 4.50 11.17
N LYS A 120 -7.18 5.23 10.72
CA LYS A 120 -8.57 4.81 10.90
C LYS A 120 -8.94 3.80 9.82
N VAL A 121 -9.70 2.78 10.20
CA VAL A 121 -10.11 1.69 9.30
C VAL A 121 -11.49 2.00 8.71
N PHE A 122 -11.62 1.75 7.42
CA PHE A 122 -12.87 1.87 6.67
C PHE A 122 -13.15 0.63 5.84
N THR A 123 -14.41 0.48 5.44
CA THR A 123 -14.81 -0.51 4.43
C THR A 123 -15.65 0.18 3.37
N GLY A 124 -15.18 0.17 2.13
CA GLY A 124 -15.84 0.89 1.04
C GLY A 124 -14.92 1.21 -0.13
N PRO A 125 -15.35 2.15 -0.98
CA PRO A 125 -14.55 2.64 -2.10
C PRO A 125 -13.25 3.27 -1.63
N ASN A 126 -12.15 2.94 -2.32
CA ASN A 126 -10.83 3.48 -2.02
C ASN A 126 -9.98 3.62 -3.29
N TYR A 127 -8.82 4.26 -3.11
CA TYR A 127 -7.88 4.58 -4.16
C TYR A 127 -6.50 4.06 -3.84
N VAL A 128 -5.89 3.44 -4.85
CA VAL A 128 -4.55 2.89 -4.80
C VAL A 128 -3.70 3.60 -5.84
N ASN A 129 -2.61 4.23 -5.40
CA ASN A 129 -1.64 4.77 -6.33
C ASN A 129 -0.89 3.62 -7.02
N ILE A 130 -0.97 3.53 -8.35
CA ILE A 130 -0.33 2.47 -9.14
C ILE A 130 1.18 2.39 -8.91
N ASP A 131 1.84 3.53 -8.74
CA ASP A 131 3.28 3.57 -8.48
C ASP A 131 3.62 3.10 -7.06
N GLY A 132 2.66 3.22 -6.14
CA GLY A 132 2.80 2.86 -4.74
C GLY A 132 2.55 1.39 -4.43
N ILE A 133 2.28 0.53 -5.43
CA ILE A 133 1.95 -0.89 -5.22
C ILE A 133 3.18 -1.65 -4.75
N MET A 134 3.19 -2.05 -3.47
CA MET A 134 4.34 -2.68 -2.82
C MET A 134 4.55 -4.15 -3.17
N ASN A 135 3.56 -4.89 -3.68
CA ASN A 135 3.77 -6.26 -4.17
C ASN A 135 4.14 -6.23 -5.66
N LEU A 136 5.38 -6.60 -6.00
CA LEU A 136 5.94 -6.50 -7.34
C LEU A 136 5.15 -7.27 -8.41
N GLY A 137 4.68 -8.47 -8.07
CA GLY A 137 3.86 -9.28 -8.97
C GLY A 137 2.50 -8.64 -9.24
N VAL A 138 1.89 -8.06 -8.20
CA VAL A 138 0.63 -7.31 -8.33
C VAL A 138 0.84 -6.00 -9.09
N TYR A 139 1.98 -5.31 -8.90
CA TYR A 139 2.35 -4.13 -9.67
C TYR A 139 2.43 -4.45 -11.17
N TYR A 140 3.20 -5.46 -11.56
CA TYR A 140 3.31 -5.85 -12.97
C TYR A 140 1.97 -6.26 -13.57
N LYS A 141 1.15 -7.02 -12.82
CA LYS A 141 -0.19 -7.41 -13.27
C LYS A 141 -1.08 -6.19 -13.50
N THR A 142 -1.02 -5.25 -12.57
CA THR A 142 -1.83 -4.04 -12.61
C THR A 142 -1.41 -3.15 -13.77
N VAL A 143 -0.10 -2.93 -13.97
CA VAL A 143 0.41 -2.12 -15.09
C VAL A 143 0.12 -2.77 -16.45
N ALA A 144 0.17 -4.10 -16.55
CA ALA A 144 -0.17 -4.80 -17.79
C ALA A 144 -1.63 -4.56 -18.23
N VAL A 145 -2.55 -4.50 -17.26
CA VAL A 145 -3.99 -4.26 -17.52
C VAL A 145 -4.30 -2.77 -17.65
N CYS A 146 -3.86 -1.97 -16.68
CA CYS A 146 -4.25 -0.56 -16.54
C CYS A 146 -3.39 0.41 -17.36
N GLY A 147 -2.24 -0.04 -17.88
CA GLY A 147 -1.18 0.85 -18.34
C GLY A 147 -0.40 1.45 -17.17
N LYS A 148 0.79 1.99 -17.45
CA LYS A 148 1.64 2.63 -16.42
C LYS A 148 0.99 3.85 -15.76
N ASP A 149 0.16 4.56 -16.52
CA ASP A 149 -0.51 5.78 -16.09
C ASP A 149 -1.89 5.54 -15.46
N GLY A 150 -2.35 4.29 -15.41
CA GLY A 150 -3.65 3.86 -14.90
C GLY A 150 -4.85 4.17 -15.81
N SER A 151 -4.63 4.75 -16.99
CA SER A 151 -5.69 5.31 -17.85
C SER A 151 -6.68 4.26 -18.40
N LYS A 152 -6.31 2.98 -18.45
CA LYS A 152 -7.20 1.89 -18.93
C LYS A 152 -8.11 1.32 -17.85
N CYS A 153 -7.86 1.66 -16.58
CA CYS A 153 -8.65 1.22 -15.44
C CYS A 153 -9.47 2.37 -14.87
N LYS A 154 -10.48 2.02 -14.07
CA LYS A 154 -11.20 3.00 -13.25
C LYS A 154 -10.20 3.71 -12.33
N ASN A 155 -10.27 5.02 -12.29
CA ASN A 155 -9.36 5.84 -11.51
C ASN A 155 -10.05 7.13 -11.06
N LEU A 156 -9.38 7.96 -10.26
CA LEU A 156 -9.96 9.18 -9.70
C LEU A 156 -10.42 10.20 -10.75
N SER A 157 -9.94 10.13 -12.00
CA SER A 157 -10.43 11.00 -13.08
C SER A 157 -11.73 10.52 -13.72
N THR A 158 -12.08 9.24 -13.58
CA THR A 158 -13.28 8.64 -14.20
C THR A 158 -14.31 8.16 -13.17
N CYS A 159 -13.90 7.83 -11.95
CA CYS A 159 -14.75 7.24 -10.92
C CYS A 159 -14.47 7.86 -9.55
N LEU A 160 -15.43 8.63 -9.05
CA LEU A 160 -15.39 9.27 -7.74
C LEU A 160 -15.95 8.34 -6.65
N SER A 161 -15.65 8.64 -5.40
CA SER A 161 -15.96 7.78 -4.25
C SER A 161 -17.45 7.66 -3.97
N ASP A 162 -18.23 8.66 -4.37
CA ASP A 162 -19.69 8.68 -4.34
C ASP A 162 -20.33 7.92 -5.51
N GLY A 163 -19.50 7.30 -6.37
CA GLY A 163 -19.95 6.60 -7.57
C GLY A 163 -20.31 7.53 -8.73
N SER A 164 -20.08 8.84 -8.60
CA SER A 164 -20.21 9.78 -9.71
C SER A 164 -19.03 9.70 -10.67
N GLY A 165 -19.22 10.21 -11.88
CA GLY A 165 -18.32 9.99 -13.03
C GLY A 165 -18.88 8.94 -13.99
N ASP A 166 -18.16 8.66 -15.08
CA ASP A 166 -18.55 7.63 -16.04
C ASP A 166 -18.05 6.23 -15.65
N CYS A 167 -17.20 6.17 -14.60
CA CYS A 167 -16.50 4.99 -14.10
C CYS A 167 -15.95 4.10 -15.23
N LYS A 168 -15.45 4.74 -16.28
CA LYS A 168 -14.93 4.05 -17.47
C LYS A 168 -13.67 3.26 -17.14
N GLY A 169 -13.60 2.06 -17.70
CA GLY A 169 -12.47 1.14 -17.55
C GLY A 169 -12.81 -0.07 -16.67
N VAL A 170 -11.85 -0.99 -16.57
CA VAL A 170 -11.96 -2.14 -15.66
C VAL A 170 -11.46 -1.78 -14.27
N GLU A 171 -11.93 -2.48 -13.25
CA GLU A 171 -11.32 -2.36 -11.93
C GLU A 171 -9.89 -2.94 -11.98
N ALA A 172 -8.96 -2.26 -11.30
CA ALA A 172 -7.57 -2.63 -11.36
C ALA A 172 -7.30 -3.98 -10.65
N PRO A 173 -6.39 -4.83 -11.17
CA PRO A 173 -6.05 -6.10 -10.52
C PRO A 173 -5.64 -5.99 -9.05
N VAL A 174 -4.97 -4.91 -8.66
CA VAL A 174 -4.58 -4.65 -7.26
C VAL A 174 -5.76 -4.64 -6.29
N CYS A 175 -6.94 -4.18 -6.73
CA CYS A 175 -8.12 -4.06 -5.89
C CYS A 175 -8.56 -5.39 -5.30
N LYS A 176 -8.48 -6.48 -6.09
CA LYS A 176 -8.79 -7.82 -5.63
C LYS A 176 -7.86 -8.26 -4.49
N TYR A 177 -6.55 -8.03 -4.63
CA TYR A 177 -5.57 -8.45 -3.61
C TYR A 177 -5.73 -7.67 -2.30
N ILE A 178 -6.10 -6.39 -2.38
CA ILE A 178 -6.39 -5.59 -1.17
C ILE A 178 -7.69 -6.06 -0.52
N ALA A 179 -8.73 -6.33 -1.32
CA ALA A 179 -10.01 -6.83 -0.82
C ALA A 179 -9.91 -8.22 -0.19
N ASP A 180 -9.07 -9.10 -0.76
CA ASP A 180 -8.87 -10.48 -0.31
C ASP A 180 -7.73 -10.63 0.72
N GLN A 181 -7.12 -9.53 1.18
CA GLN A 181 -6.02 -9.55 2.15
C GLN A 181 -6.40 -10.41 3.38
N ASN A 182 -5.56 -11.38 3.71
CA ASN A 182 -5.83 -12.33 4.78
C ASN A 182 -4.55 -12.74 5.52
N THR A 183 -4.38 -12.27 6.75
CA THR A 183 -3.19 -12.58 7.57
C THR A 183 -2.92 -14.08 7.81
N GLN A 184 -3.85 -14.98 7.48
CA GLN A 184 -3.72 -16.43 7.65
C GLN A 184 -3.50 -17.19 6.33
N ASP A 185 -3.56 -16.52 5.18
CA ASP A 185 -3.36 -17.16 3.87
C ASP A 185 -2.50 -16.29 2.95
N ASP A 186 -1.23 -16.66 2.84
CA ASP A 186 -0.26 -15.97 2.01
C ASP A 186 -0.59 -16.06 0.51
N ASN A 187 -1.35 -17.07 0.07
CA ASN A 187 -1.65 -17.26 -1.36
C ASN A 187 -2.58 -16.19 -1.92
N VAL A 188 -3.47 -15.64 -1.09
CA VAL A 188 -4.41 -14.57 -1.47
C VAL A 188 -3.93 -13.19 -1.01
N SER A 189 -3.02 -13.15 -0.02
CA SER A 189 -2.54 -11.91 0.57
C SER A 189 -1.79 -11.01 -0.41
N PHE A 190 -2.07 -9.71 -0.33
CA PHE A 190 -1.26 -8.69 -0.97
C PHE A 190 0.12 -8.58 -0.30
N ILE A 191 0.16 -8.54 1.04
CA ILE A 191 1.37 -8.65 1.85
C ILE A 191 1.16 -9.75 2.91
N PRO A 192 1.98 -10.83 2.90
CA PRO A 192 1.95 -11.87 3.92
C PRO A 192 2.01 -11.32 5.34
N GLY A 193 1.15 -11.86 6.20
CA GLY A 193 1.10 -11.47 7.60
C GLY A 193 0.57 -10.06 7.88
N ALA A 194 0.05 -9.28 6.93
CA ALA A 194 -0.70 -8.06 7.22
C ALA A 194 -2.18 -8.36 7.51
N ASP A 195 -2.82 -7.61 8.40
CA ASP A 195 -4.27 -7.76 8.64
C ASP A 195 -5.10 -7.04 7.58
N LEU A 196 -4.60 -5.90 7.13
CA LEU A 196 -5.16 -5.06 6.07
C LEU A 196 -4.05 -4.19 5.47
N ILE A 197 -4.36 -3.56 4.35
CA ILE A 197 -3.44 -2.72 3.59
C ILE A 197 -3.88 -1.26 3.69
N SER A 198 -2.91 -0.35 3.79
CA SER A 198 -3.21 1.09 3.77
C SER A 198 -3.53 1.58 2.35
N THR A 199 -4.64 2.29 2.22
CA THR A 199 -5.09 2.93 0.98
C THR A 199 -5.77 4.26 1.31
N TYR A 200 -6.19 5.01 0.29
CA TYR A 200 -6.87 6.28 0.52
C TYR A 200 -8.38 6.19 0.27
N GLY A 201 -9.15 6.84 1.13
CA GLY A 201 -10.59 7.01 0.97
C GLY A 201 -11.04 8.38 1.45
N PHE A 202 -12.22 8.80 0.99
CA PHE A 202 -12.74 10.14 1.28
C PHE A 202 -13.58 10.22 2.57
N ASP A 203 -13.78 9.10 3.27
CA ASP A 203 -14.71 8.98 4.41
C ASP A 203 -14.39 9.95 5.56
N MET A 204 -13.11 10.27 5.75
CA MET A 204 -12.66 11.18 6.81
C MET A 204 -12.72 12.65 6.38
N ASN A 205 -12.90 12.98 5.10
CA ASN A 205 -12.82 14.37 4.64
C ASN A 205 -13.87 15.27 5.30
N LYS A 206 -15.00 14.73 5.73
CA LYS A 206 -16.03 15.47 6.48
C LYS A 206 -15.63 15.81 7.92
N ASP A 207 -14.69 15.05 8.50
CA ASP A 207 -14.25 15.19 9.89
C ASP A 207 -13.04 16.13 10.03
N TYR A 208 -12.52 16.62 8.90
CA TYR A 208 -11.32 17.45 8.78
C TYR A 208 -11.61 18.65 7.89
N ASP A 209 -11.03 19.81 8.22
CA ASP A 209 -11.08 20.96 7.30
C ASP A 209 -10.05 20.76 6.19
N ILE A 210 -10.52 20.24 5.05
CA ILE A 210 -9.68 19.93 3.89
C ILE A 210 -9.46 21.18 3.06
N ALA A 211 -8.20 21.50 2.81
CA ALA A 211 -7.78 22.51 1.87
C ALA A 211 -8.13 22.13 0.43
N LYS A 212 -8.49 23.12 -0.37
CA LYS A 212 -8.57 22.93 -1.82
C LYS A 212 -7.18 22.61 -2.37
N PRO A 213 -7.07 21.97 -3.54
CA PRO A 213 -5.79 21.73 -4.19
C PRO A 213 -4.95 23.02 -4.26
N GLY A 214 -3.72 22.97 -3.72
CA GLY A 214 -2.81 24.12 -3.68
C GLY A 214 -2.98 25.07 -2.48
N GLU A 215 -4.04 24.96 -1.71
CA GLU A 215 -4.32 25.81 -0.52
C GLU A 215 -3.94 25.14 0.82
N GLY A 216 -3.28 23.98 0.76
CA GLY A 216 -2.83 23.24 1.94
C GLY A 216 -1.68 23.90 2.69
N VAL A 217 -1.27 23.30 3.80
CA VAL A 217 -0.08 23.75 4.54
C VAL A 217 1.16 23.24 3.81
N LYS A 218 1.97 24.17 3.31
CA LYS A 218 3.21 23.86 2.59
C LYS A 218 4.36 23.61 3.57
N CYS A 219 4.85 22.38 3.59
CA CYS A 219 6.03 21.96 4.35
C CYS A 219 7.24 21.82 3.44
N GLN A 220 8.42 22.19 3.93
CA GLN A 220 9.67 22.14 3.16
C GLN A 220 10.70 21.31 3.88
N ASN A 221 11.45 20.50 3.13
CA ASN A 221 12.54 19.65 3.64
C ASN A 221 12.15 18.84 4.89
N ILE A 222 11.01 18.15 4.81
CA ILE A 222 10.41 17.42 5.93
C ILE A 222 10.48 15.92 5.69
N ASP A 223 10.69 15.16 6.77
CA ASP A 223 10.55 13.71 6.74
C ASP A 223 9.07 13.31 6.84
N VAL A 224 8.65 12.40 5.97
CA VAL A 224 7.26 11.95 5.87
C VAL A 224 7.19 10.44 5.78
N ALA A 225 6.07 9.87 6.20
CA ALA A 225 5.79 8.44 6.12
C ALA A 225 4.96 8.14 4.86
N GLY A 226 5.48 7.34 3.93
CA GLY A 226 4.72 6.94 2.73
C GLY A 226 3.89 5.69 2.98
N CYS A 227 2.62 5.82 3.39
CA CYS A 227 1.81 4.68 3.83
C CYS A 227 1.02 3.97 2.72
N MET A 228 1.02 4.43 1.47
CA MET A 228 0.24 3.77 0.41
C MET A 228 0.70 2.33 0.17
N THR A 229 -0.26 1.42 0.22
CA THR A 229 -0.11 -0.04 0.16
C THR A 229 0.85 -0.67 1.19
N GLN A 230 1.10 0.01 2.30
CA GLN A 230 1.89 -0.54 3.41
C GLN A 230 1.09 -1.54 4.26
N PRO A 231 1.77 -2.50 4.91
CA PRO A 231 1.12 -3.48 5.76
C PRO A 231 0.66 -2.85 7.08
N CYS A 232 -0.54 -3.21 7.52
CA CYS A 232 -1.13 -2.72 8.75
C CYS A 232 -1.61 -3.86 9.65
N LYS A 233 -1.60 -3.59 10.96
CA LYS A 233 -2.12 -4.47 12.00
C LYS A 233 -3.22 -3.78 12.78
N TYR A 234 -4.32 -4.47 13.02
CA TYR A 234 -5.38 -3.92 13.87
C TYR A 234 -4.85 -3.61 15.27
N GLU A 235 -5.40 -2.58 15.90
CA GLU A 235 -5.16 -2.36 17.33
C GLU A 235 -5.75 -3.52 18.15
N LYS A 236 -5.08 -3.88 19.24
CA LYS A 236 -5.53 -4.98 20.08
C LYS A 236 -6.94 -4.71 20.63
N GLY A 237 -7.89 -5.56 20.28
CA GLY A 237 -9.28 -5.48 20.76
C GLY A 237 -10.17 -4.49 20.00
N SER A 238 -9.70 -3.89 18.91
CA SER A 238 -10.51 -3.00 18.06
C SER A 238 -10.22 -3.23 16.57
N LYS A 239 -11.26 -3.08 15.74
CA LYS A 239 -11.11 -3.02 14.27
C LYS A 239 -11.30 -1.61 13.71
N GLU A 240 -11.42 -0.62 14.59
CA GLU A 240 -11.63 0.78 14.20
C GLU A 240 -10.33 1.46 13.76
N TYR A 241 -9.20 1.03 14.32
CA TYR A 241 -7.89 1.58 14.05
C TYR A 241 -6.89 0.46 13.76
N ALA A 242 -5.88 0.81 12.97
CA ALA A 242 -4.76 -0.06 12.66
C ALA A 242 -3.45 0.74 12.69
N THR A 243 -2.35 0.07 13.00
CA THR A 243 -1.01 0.63 12.90
C THR A 243 -0.33 0.08 11.66
N CYS A 244 0.07 0.98 10.77
CA CYS A 244 0.78 0.67 9.54
C CYS A 244 2.26 0.99 9.70
N SER A 245 3.14 0.10 9.19
CA SER A 245 4.59 0.34 9.16
C SER A 245 4.95 0.99 7.84
N CYS A 246 5.26 2.28 7.88
CA CYS A 246 5.44 3.09 6.68
C CYS A 246 6.89 3.56 6.54
N PRO A 247 7.53 3.41 5.37
CA PRO A 247 8.87 3.92 5.13
C PRO A 247 8.92 5.44 5.25
N ILE A 248 9.99 5.95 5.87
CA ILE A 248 10.24 7.39 5.98
C ILE A 248 11.07 7.86 4.78
N THR A 249 10.67 8.97 4.19
CA THR A 249 11.39 9.61 3.09
C THR A 249 11.47 11.12 3.31
N ASN A 250 12.59 11.72 2.91
CA ASN A 250 12.76 13.17 2.99
C ASN A 250 12.17 13.85 1.74
N MET A 251 11.25 14.78 1.95
CA MET A 251 10.58 15.52 0.89
C MET A 251 11.02 16.97 0.84
N LYS A 252 11.44 17.43 -0.34
CA LYS A 252 11.76 18.85 -0.56
C LYS A 252 10.55 19.73 -0.35
N THR A 253 9.38 19.29 -0.77
CA THR A 253 8.12 20.02 -0.58
C THR A 253 6.97 19.03 -0.42
N MET A 254 6.13 19.28 0.58
CA MET A 254 4.90 18.56 0.86
C MET A 254 3.75 19.54 1.04
N MET A 255 2.55 19.15 0.60
CA MET A 255 1.32 19.88 0.86
C MET A 255 0.43 19.04 1.77
N LEU A 256 0.32 19.42 3.04
CA LEU A 256 -0.66 18.82 3.94
C LEU A 256 -2.04 19.34 3.57
N SER A 257 -2.98 18.44 3.31
CA SER A 257 -4.33 18.82 2.93
C SER A 257 -5.17 19.33 4.10
N GLN A 258 -4.76 19.05 5.35
CA GLN A 258 -5.46 19.52 6.53
C GLN A 258 -5.15 21.00 6.75
N LYS A 259 -6.18 21.85 6.88
CA LYS A 259 -5.98 23.27 7.25
C LYS A 259 -5.61 23.41 8.72
N GLY A 260 -4.86 24.47 9.04
CA GLY A 260 -4.55 24.86 10.41
C GLY A 260 -3.57 23.94 11.15
N VAL A 261 -3.04 22.90 10.50
CA VAL A 261 -1.98 22.06 11.07
C VAL A 261 -0.61 22.72 10.92
N SER A 262 0.36 22.27 11.70
CA SER A 262 1.75 22.71 11.60
C SER A 262 2.61 21.64 10.92
N CYS A 263 3.59 22.08 10.13
CA CYS A 263 4.67 21.20 9.66
C CYS A 263 5.57 20.73 10.81
N ASP A 264 5.66 21.52 11.88
CA ASP A 264 6.52 21.24 13.02
C ASP A 264 5.82 20.29 14.01
N LEU A 265 6.10 19.00 13.86
CA LEU A 265 5.71 17.98 14.82
C LEU A 265 6.75 17.85 15.94
N PRO A 266 6.36 17.36 17.13
CA PRO A 266 7.31 16.99 18.17
C PRO A 266 8.32 15.96 17.66
N LYS A 267 9.54 15.99 18.22
CA LYS A 267 10.60 15.03 17.86
C LYS A 267 10.09 13.58 17.98
N GLY A 268 10.39 12.78 16.96
CA GLY A 268 9.97 11.37 16.89
C GLY A 268 8.62 11.14 16.22
N TYR A 269 8.02 12.17 15.63
CA TYR A 269 6.80 12.09 14.83
C TYR A 269 7.02 12.71 13.45
N VAL A 270 6.38 12.15 12.44
CA VAL A 270 6.37 12.62 11.05
C VAL A 270 4.94 12.70 10.55
N TRP A 271 4.68 13.46 9.49
CA TRP A 271 3.38 13.40 8.79
C TRP A 271 3.35 12.22 7.82
N GLU A 272 2.14 11.74 7.52
CA GLU A 272 1.87 10.92 6.32
C GLU A 272 1.63 11.81 5.10
#